data_AF-A0A529MHL3-F1
#
_entry.id   AF-A0A529MHL3-F1
#
_cell.length_a   1.000
_cell.length_b   1.000
_cell.length_c   1.000
_cell.angle_alpha   90.00
_cell.angle_beta   90.00
_cell.angle_gamma   90.00
#
_symmetry.space_group_name_H-M   'P 1'
#
loop_
_entity.id
_entity.type
_entity.pdbx_description
1 polymer ?
#
loop_
_entity_poly.entity_id
_entity_poly.type
_entity_poly.pdbx_seq_one_letter_code
_entity_poly.pdbx_strand_id
1 'polypeptide(L)'
;MASEFPGPLAYSYIRMSTDIQLRGDSLRRQEQASKRYAEQHGLQLVEDFKLEDIGVSAFKGANVSSGALGRFLELVKGGQIAKGSYLLVESLDRISRQQILDSVPIFFDIVKSGINVVTLADNHVYRAGDTNVADVIYSVVVLGR
;
A
#
# COMPACT_ATOMS: atom_id res chain seq x y z
N MET A 1 -15.50 13.17 -24.29
CA MET A 1 -16.31 13.36 -23.08
C MET A 1 -15.62 12.59 -21.97
N ALA A 2 -14.93 13.27 -21.06
CA ALA A 2 -14.30 12.63 -19.91
C ALA A 2 -15.40 12.13 -18.96
N SER A 3 -15.26 10.92 -18.42
CA SER A 3 -16.28 10.28 -17.60
C SER A 3 -16.65 11.13 -16.39
N GLU A 4 -17.95 11.35 -16.20
CA GLU A 4 -18.57 12.15 -15.14
C GLU A 4 -18.51 11.51 -13.74
N PHE A 5 -17.84 10.36 -13.62
CA PHE A 5 -17.60 9.67 -12.35
C PHE A 5 -16.13 9.83 -11.99
N PRO A 6 -15.79 10.41 -10.83
CA PRO A 6 -14.42 10.33 -10.33
C PRO A 6 -14.07 8.85 -10.19
N GLY A 7 -12.95 8.44 -10.81
CA GLY A 7 -12.47 7.07 -10.72
C GLY A 7 -12.18 6.65 -9.27
N PRO A 8 -11.98 5.35 -9.01
CA PRO A 8 -11.72 4.86 -7.66
C PRO A 8 -10.58 5.61 -6.97
N LEU A 9 -10.71 5.82 -5.66
CA LEU A 9 -9.67 6.49 -4.87
C LEU A 9 -8.42 5.61 -4.77
N ALA A 10 -7.26 6.24 -4.83
CA ALA A 10 -5.96 5.62 -4.61
C ALA A 10 -5.21 6.31 -3.47
N TYR A 11 -4.62 5.51 -2.59
CA TYR A 11 -3.86 5.95 -1.43
C TYR A 11 -2.42 5.45 -1.56
N SER A 12 -1.45 6.36 -1.54
CA SER A 12 -0.03 6.01 -1.62
C SER A 12 0.52 5.71 -0.23
N TYR A 13 1.01 4.49 -0.01
CA TYR A 13 1.71 4.12 1.22
C TYR A 13 3.22 4.04 1.00
N ILE A 14 3.93 4.90 1.72
CA ILE A 14 5.39 5.06 1.60
C ILE A 14 6.02 4.64 2.93
N ARG A 15 6.95 3.70 2.88
CA ARG A 15 7.68 3.23 4.06
C ARG A 15 9.18 3.21 3.78
N MET A 16 9.95 3.94 4.58
CA MET A 16 11.40 4.08 4.37
C MET A 16 12.19 3.97 5.68
N SER A 17 13.42 3.46 5.58
CA SER A 17 14.38 3.42 6.68
C SER A 17 14.93 4.83 7.02
N THR A 18 15.67 4.92 8.11
CA THR A 18 16.15 6.21 8.67
C THR A 18 17.34 6.78 7.93
N ASP A 19 17.84 6.14 6.87
CA ASP A 19 19.05 6.58 6.19
C ASP A 19 18.82 7.88 5.40
N ILE A 20 19.33 8.98 5.95
CA ILE A 20 19.03 10.35 5.55
C ILE A 20 19.44 10.63 4.10
N GLN A 21 20.49 9.95 3.59
CA GLN A 21 21.00 10.15 2.24
C GLN A 21 20.09 9.59 1.14
N LEU A 22 19.30 8.56 1.44
CA LEU A 22 18.38 7.93 0.49
C LEU A 22 16.98 8.56 0.49
N ARG A 23 16.63 9.31 1.54
CA ARG A 23 15.27 9.81 1.78
C ARG A 23 14.74 10.73 0.69
N GLY A 24 15.53 11.72 0.25
CA GLY A 24 15.04 12.76 -0.67
C GLY A 24 14.70 12.21 -2.05
N ASP A 25 15.60 11.42 -2.64
CA ASP A 25 15.37 10.84 -3.95
C ASP A 25 14.39 9.66 -3.90
N SER A 26 14.45 8.82 -2.86
CA SER A 26 13.54 7.68 -2.72
C SER A 26 12.09 8.13 -2.55
N LEU A 27 11.81 9.10 -1.67
CA LEU A 27 10.47 9.63 -1.46
C LEU A 27 9.88 10.17 -2.76
N ARG A 28 10.63 11.07 -3.41
CA ARG A 28 10.21 11.70 -4.67
C ARG A 28 9.93 10.66 -5.75
N ARG A 29 10.75 9.61 -5.88
CA ARG A 29 10.54 8.55 -6.88
C ARG A 29 9.28 7.74 -6.59
N GLN A 30 9.00 7.41 -5.32
CA GLN A 30 7.80 6.66 -4.94
C GLN A 30 6.53 7.49 -5.14
N GLU A 31 6.53 8.77 -4.75
CA GLU A 31 5.41 9.69 -5.01
C GLU A 31 5.13 9.83 -6.51
N GLN A 32 6.18 9.99 -7.32
CA GLN A 32 6.04 10.04 -8.78
C GLN A 32 5.51 8.73 -9.37
N ALA A 33 5.93 7.59 -8.84
CA ALA A 33 5.42 6.29 -9.28
C ALA A 33 3.92 6.14 -8.97
N SER A 34 3.49 6.50 -7.75
CA SER A 34 2.08 6.49 -7.35
C SER A 34 1.23 7.40 -8.24
N LYS A 35 1.69 8.62 -8.50
CA LYS A 35 1.01 9.58 -9.38
C LYS A 35 0.88 9.05 -10.81
N ARG A 36 1.97 8.55 -11.38
CA ARG A 36 1.96 7.98 -12.75
C ARG A 36 1.01 6.79 -12.84
N TYR A 37 1.03 5.89 -11.86
CA TYR A 37 0.16 4.72 -11.86
C TYR A 37 -1.32 5.14 -11.80
N ALA A 38 -1.65 6.09 -10.92
CA ALA A 38 -3.01 6.60 -10.78
C ALA A 38 -3.51 7.24 -12.08
N GLU A 39 -2.70 8.12 -12.71
CA GLU A 39 -3.02 8.76 -13.98
C GLU A 39 -3.25 7.73 -15.11
N GLN A 40 -2.37 6.73 -15.21
CA GLN A 40 -2.46 5.69 -16.25
C GLN A 40 -3.69 4.79 -16.12
N HIS A 41 -4.20 4.60 -14.90
CA HIS A 41 -5.30 3.70 -14.61
C HIS A 41 -6.62 4.43 -14.30
N GLY A 42 -6.66 5.76 -14.47
CA GLY A 42 -7.85 6.56 -14.19
C GLY A 42 -8.26 6.55 -12.71
N LEU A 43 -7.29 6.43 -11.80
CA LEU A 43 -7.52 6.48 -10.35
C LEU A 43 -7.36 7.91 -9.84
N GLN A 44 -8.13 8.26 -8.80
CA GLN A 44 -7.99 9.54 -8.12
C GLN A 44 -7.03 9.39 -6.94
N LEU A 45 -5.78 9.87 -7.10
CA LEU A 45 -4.81 9.87 -6.01
C LEU A 45 -5.24 10.86 -4.92
N VAL A 46 -5.32 10.39 -3.69
CA VAL A 46 -5.63 11.21 -2.51
C VAL A 46 -4.35 11.86 -2.00
N GLU A 47 -4.17 13.16 -2.26
CA GLU A 47 -2.95 13.90 -1.89
C GLU A 47 -2.95 14.38 -0.42
N ASP A 48 -4.12 14.67 0.14
CA ASP A 48 -4.26 15.22 1.51
C ASP A 48 -4.17 14.15 2.62
N PHE A 49 -4.08 12.87 2.26
CA PHE A 49 -4.01 11.75 3.20
C PHE A 49 -2.62 11.11 3.19
N LYS A 50 -1.75 11.59 4.06
CA LYS A 50 -0.37 11.09 4.16
C LYS A 50 -0.30 9.72 4.85
N LEU A 51 0.02 8.71 4.06
CA LEU A 51 0.21 7.32 4.48
C LEU A 51 1.71 7.02 4.48
N GLU A 52 2.41 7.48 5.51
CA GLU A 52 3.86 7.46 5.53
C GLU A 52 4.40 6.90 6.85
N ASP A 53 5.27 5.88 6.77
CA ASP A 53 6.03 5.34 7.90
C ASP A 53 7.54 5.55 7.65
N ILE A 54 8.01 6.77 7.90
CA ILE A 54 9.40 7.19 7.66
C ILE A 54 10.21 7.14 8.97
N GLY A 55 11.36 6.45 8.96
CA GLY A 55 12.28 6.47 10.10
C GLY A 55 11.83 5.68 11.33
N VAL A 56 10.78 4.88 11.24
CA VAL A 56 10.34 3.97 12.30
C VAL A 56 11.36 2.83 12.41
N SER A 57 12.32 2.87 13.33
CA SER A 57 13.35 1.82 13.48
C SER A 57 12.73 0.44 13.68
N ALA A 58 13.28 -0.62 13.04
CA ALA A 58 12.86 -2.01 13.26
C ALA A 58 13.05 -2.51 14.71
N PHE A 59 13.87 -1.80 15.51
CA PHE A 59 14.24 -2.16 16.88
C PHE A 59 13.27 -1.72 17.97
N LYS A 60 12.46 -0.68 17.73
CA LYS A 60 11.36 -0.32 18.63
C LYS A 60 10.16 -1.04 18.09
N GLY A 61 9.73 -2.11 18.75
CA GLY A 61 8.59 -2.97 18.39
C GLY A 61 7.24 -2.26 18.32
N ALA A 62 7.15 -1.22 17.49
CA ALA A 62 5.90 -0.66 17.03
C ALA A 62 5.30 -1.71 16.11
N ASN A 63 4.26 -2.38 16.61
CA ASN A 63 3.46 -3.28 15.79
C ASN A 63 3.02 -2.53 14.53
N VAL A 64 3.01 -3.21 13.40
CA VAL A 64 2.53 -2.64 12.13
C VAL A 64 1.09 -2.12 12.26
N SER A 65 0.33 -2.63 13.24
CA SER A 65 -0.98 -2.14 13.64
C SER A 65 -1.01 -0.74 14.28
N SER A 66 0.12 -0.16 14.71
CA SER A 66 0.17 1.19 15.32
C SER A 66 0.75 2.28 14.40
N GLY A 67 1.17 1.92 13.17
CA GLY A 67 1.67 2.88 12.16
C GLY A 67 0.57 3.47 11.27
N ALA A 68 0.97 4.20 10.23
CA ALA A 68 0.03 4.80 9.28
C ALA A 68 -0.86 3.76 8.58
N LEU A 69 -0.32 2.57 8.30
CA LEU A 69 -1.06 1.47 7.67
C LEU A 69 -2.15 0.88 8.58
N GLY A 70 -1.89 0.77 9.88
CA GLY A 70 -2.89 0.35 10.87
C GLY A 70 -4.08 1.31 10.91
N ARG A 71 -3.80 2.62 11.00
CA ARG A 71 -4.83 3.67 10.93
C ARG A 71 -5.64 3.60 9.63
N PHE A 72 -4.98 3.38 8.49
CA PHE A 72 -5.68 3.20 7.22
C PHE A 72 -6.66 2.02 7.29
N LEU A 73 -6.22 0.86 7.80
CA LEU A 73 -7.08 -0.30 7.93
C LEU A 73 -8.28 -0.06 8.87
N GLU A 74 -8.10 0.70 9.95
CA GLU A 74 -9.20 1.12 10.83
C GLU A 74 -10.22 2.00 10.09
N LEU A 75 -9.77 2.95 9.27
CA LEU A 75 -10.65 3.82 8.48
C LEU A 75 -11.42 3.04 7.41
N VAL A 76 -10.79 2.02 6.81
CA VAL A 76 -11.46 1.09 5.88
C VAL A 76 -12.52 0.28 6.62
N LYS A 77 -12.17 -0.34 7.76
CA LYS A 77 -13.09 -1.13 8.58
C LYS A 77 -14.25 -0.28 9.12
N GLY A 78 -14.00 1.00 9.39
CA GLY A 78 -15.00 1.99 9.79
C GLY A 78 -15.81 2.60 8.64
N GLY A 79 -15.55 2.23 7.38
CA GLY A 79 -16.28 2.70 6.20
C GLY A 79 -15.97 4.13 5.76
N GLN A 80 -14.97 4.79 6.36
CA GLN A 80 -14.52 6.12 5.95
C GLN A 80 -13.71 6.08 4.65
N ILE A 81 -13.05 4.96 4.39
CA ILE A 81 -12.42 4.66 3.10
C ILE A 81 -13.30 3.65 2.38
N ALA A 82 -13.73 4.02 1.18
CA ALA A 82 -14.65 3.21 0.39
C ALA A 82 -14.01 1.89 -0.07
N LYS A 83 -14.78 0.80 -0.02
CA LYS A 83 -14.40 -0.46 -0.67
C LYS A 83 -14.23 -0.25 -2.18
N GLY A 84 -13.29 -0.97 -2.77
CA GLY A 84 -12.86 -0.78 -4.16
C GLY A 84 -11.75 0.27 -4.32
N SER A 85 -11.39 1.00 -3.24
CA SER A 85 -10.23 1.88 -3.25
C SER A 85 -8.92 1.09 -3.41
N TYR A 86 -7.87 1.79 -3.81
CA TYR A 86 -6.55 1.24 -4.10
C TYR A 86 -5.53 1.68 -3.05
N LEU A 87 -4.72 0.73 -2.58
CA LEU A 87 -3.52 1.00 -1.81
C LEU A 87 -2.30 0.76 -2.72
N LEU A 88 -1.56 1.82 -3.02
CA LEU A 88 -0.35 1.78 -3.83
C LEU A 88 0.85 1.64 -2.90
N VAL A 89 1.65 0.60 -3.11
CA VAL A 89 2.90 0.35 -2.38
C VAL A 89 4.02 0.12 -3.37
N GLU A 90 5.26 0.50 -3.04
CA GLU A 90 6.42 0.19 -3.89
C GLU A 90 6.54 -1.32 -4.11
N SER A 91 6.47 -2.09 -3.02
CA SER A 91 6.55 -3.55 -3.00
C SER A 91 5.86 -4.10 -1.74
N LEU A 92 5.51 -5.40 -1.72
CA LEU A 92 4.79 -5.98 -0.57
C LEU A 92 5.63 -6.02 0.71
N ASP A 93 6.95 -6.14 0.64
CA ASP A 93 7.84 -6.08 1.80
C ASP A 93 7.85 -4.69 2.47
N ARG A 94 7.22 -3.67 1.85
CA ARG A 94 6.93 -2.38 2.50
C ARG A 94 5.71 -2.43 3.41
N ILE A 95 4.87 -3.47 3.38
CA ILE A 95 3.70 -3.61 4.27
C ILE A 95 4.13 -3.77 5.74
N SER A 96 5.25 -4.45 6.00
CA SER A 96 5.71 -4.75 7.35
C SER A 96 7.23 -4.92 7.42
N ARG A 97 7.83 -4.59 8.56
CA ARG A 97 9.27 -4.82 8.86
C ARG A 97 9.53 -6.11 9.61
N GLN A 98 8.47 -6.81 9.99
CA GLN A 98 8.55 -8.04 10.77
C GLN A 98 8.83 -9.23 9.85
N GLN A 99 9.01 -10.42 10.43
CA GLN A 99 9.19 -11.64 9.66
C GLN A 99 7.99 -11.85 8.72
N ILE A 100 8.20 -12.54 7.61
CA ILE A 100 7.19 -12.85 6.58
C ILE A 100 5.83 -13.24 7.17
N LEU A 101 5.86 -14.05 8.24
CA LEU A 101 4.69 -14.58 8.92
C LEU A 101 3.79 -13.50 9.54
N ASP A 102 4.33 -12.32 9.86
CA ASP A 102 3.56 -11.19 10.38
C ASP A 102 3.02 -10.28 9.26
N SER A 103 3.72 -10.23 8.11
CA SER A 103 3.35 -9.40 6.96
C SER A 103 2.18 -9.99 6.16
N VAL A 104 2.15 -11.32 6.03
CA VAL A 104 1.11 -12.05 5.27
C VAL A 104 -0.31 -11.79 5.82
N PRO A 105 -0.59 -11.92 7.14
CA PRO A 105 -1.89 -11.62 7.70
C PRO A 105 -2.38 -10.20 7.40
N ILE A 106 -1.48 -9.21 7.49
CA ILE A 106 -1.81 -7.79 7.25
C ILE A 106 -2.19 -7.56 5.80
N PHE A 107 -1.42 -8.11 4.86
CA PHE A 107 -1.74 -8.07 3.44
C PHE A 107 -3.14 -8.65 3.19
N PHE A 108 -3.44 -9.82 3.74
CA PHE A 108 -4.77 -10.42 3.60
C PHE A 108 -5.88 -9.62 4.25
N ASP A 109 -5.63 -9.01 5.41
CA ASP A 109 -6.59 -8.14 6.09
C ASP A 109 -6.98 -6.94 5.22
N ILE A 110 -6.00 -6.32 4.54
CA ILE A 110 -6.24 -5.22 3.59
C ILE A 110 -7.11 -5.71 2.43
N VAL A 111 -6.72 -6.79 1.76
CA VAL A 111 -7.47 -7.32 0.61
C VAL A 111 -8.88 -7.75 1.00
N LYS A 112 -9.04 -8.46 2.12
CA LYS A 112 -10.35 -8.89 2.66
C LYS A 112 -11.23 -7.73 3.09
N SER A 113 -10.64 -6.60 3.51
CA SER A 113 -11.40 -5.40 3.86
C SER A 113 -12.05 -4.70 2.65
N GLY A 114 -11.74 -5.15 1.42
CA GLY A 114 -12.32 -4.61 0.19
C GLY A 114 -11.38 -3.67 -0.55
N ILE A 115 -10.08 -3.67 -0.24
CA ILE A 115 -9.09 -2.77 -0.84
C ILE A 115 -8.26 -3.52 -1.87
N ASN A 116 -8.07 -2.92 -3.04
CA ASN A 116 -7.16 -3.41 -4.06
C ASN A 116 -5.73 -3.00 -3.68
N VAL A 117 -4.77 -3.92 -3.71
CA VAL A 117 -3.36 -3.60 -3.44
C VAL A 117 -2.60 -3.59 -4.75
N VAL A 118 -1.76 -2.58 -4.97
CA VAL A 118 -0.89 -2.49 -6.14
C VAL A 118 0.55 -2.40 -5.69
N THR A 119 1.41 -3.25 -6.26
CA THR A 119 2.86 -3.11 -6.16
C THR A 119 3.38 -2.36 -7.38
N LEU A 120 4.02 -1.21 -7.14
CA LEU A 120 4.48 -0.31 -8.20
C LEU A 120 5.78 -0.80 -8.86
N ALA A 121 6.59 -1.59 -8.17
CA ALA A 121 7.85 -2.12 -8.70
C ALA A 121 7.65 -3.07 -9.89
N ASP A 122 6.52 -3.79 -9.93
CA ASP A 122 6.16 -4.76 -10.97
C ASP A 122 4.78 -4.52 -11.59
N ASN A 123 4.05 -3.48 -11.16
CA ASN A 123 2.67 -3.17 -11.54
C ASN A 123 1.68 -4.33 -11.31
N HIS A 124 1.92 -5.17 -10.30
CA HIS A 124 0.98 -6.25 -9.96
C HIS A 124 -0.22 -5.70 -9.16
N VAL A 125 -1.41 -6.24 -9.43
CA VAL A 125 -2.67 -5.83 -8.78
C VAL A 125 -3.32 -7.02 -8.08
N TYR A 126 -3.48 -6.90 -6.78
CA TYR A 126 -4.24 -7.84 -5.94
C TYR A 126 -5.65 -7.27 -5.72
N ARG A 127 -6.63 -7.81 -6.45
CA ARG A 127 -8.02 -7.32 -6.38
C ARG A 127 -8.78 -7.91 -5.20
N ALA A 128 -9.49 -7.06 -4.48
CA ALA A 128 -10.39 -7.49 -3.42
C ALA A 128 -11.50 -8.38 -4.01
N GLY A 129 -11.73 -9.54 -3.40
CA GLY A 129 -12.78 -10.48 -3.82
C GLY A 129 -12.45 -11.36 -5.02
N ASP A 130 -11.33 -11.13 -5.71
CA ASP A 130 -10.90 -11.87 -6.93
C ASP A 130 -9.43 -12.34 -6.85
N THR A 131 -8.84 -12.29 -5.65
CA THR A 131 -7.47 -12.78 -5.44
C THR A 131 -7.44 -14.31 -5.54
N ASN A 132 -6.68 -14.84 -6.50
CA ASN A 132 -6.60 -16.27 -6.75
C ASN A 132 -5.37 -16.93 -6.06
N VAL A 133 -5.23 -18.25 -6.20
CA VAL A 133 -4.13 -19.00 -5.58
C VAL A 133 -2.75 -18.57 -6.11
N ALA A 134 -2.64 -18.21 -7.39
CA ALA A 134 -1.39 -17.75 -7.98
C ALA A 134 -0.96 -16.40 -7.37
N ASP A 135 -1.91 -15.48 -7.16
CA ASP A 135 -1.66 -14.20 -6.48
C ASP A 135 -1.16 -14.42 -5.04
N VAL A 136 -1.71 -15.41 -4.33
CA VAL A 136 -1.26 -15.77 -2.99
C VAL A 136 0.16 -16.32 -2.98
N ILE A 137 0.48 -17.23 -3.91
CA ILE A 137 1.85 -17.77 -4.00
C ILE A 137 2.83 -16.64 -4.34
N TYR A 138 2.47 -15.78 -5.31
CA TYR A 138 3.29 -14.64 -5.70
C TYR A 138 3.52 -13.67 -4.54
N SER A 139 2.47 -13.35 -3.77
CA SER A 139 2.59 -12.44 -2.64
C SER A 139 3.55 -12.95 -1.57
N VAL A 140 3.49 -14.26 -1.24
CA VAL A 140 4.41 -14.89 -0.28
C VAL A 140 5.86 -14.84 -0.79
N VAL A 141 6.09 -15.08 -2.08
CA VAL A 141 7.42 -15.00 -2.70
C VAL A 141 8.00 -13.58 -2.62
N VAL A 142 7.19 -12.56 -2.92
CA VAL A 142 7.64 -11.15 -2.87
C VAL A 142 7.87 -10.69 -1.44
N LEU A 143 6.99 -11.08 -0.50
CA LEU A 143 7.13 -10.77 0.92
C LEU A 143 8.36 -11.39 1.58
N GLY A 144 8.91 -12.47 1.00
CA GLY A 144 10.07 -13.17 1.51
C GLY A 144 11.43 -12.66 1.04
N ARG A 145 11.47 -11.59 0.24
CA ARG A 145 12.70 -10.94 -0.21
C ARG A 145 13.16 -9.89 0.79
#